data_AF-A0A928KFY4-F1
#
_entry.id   AF-A0A928KFY4-F1
#
_cell.length_a   1.000
_cell.length_b   1.000
_cell.length_c   1.000
_cell.angle_alpha   90.00
_cell.angle_beta   90.00
_cell.angle_gamma   90.00
#
_symmetry.space_group_name_H-M   'P 1'
#
loop_
_entity.id
_entity.type
_entity.pdbx_description
1 polymer ?
#
loop_
_entity_poly.entity_id
_entity_poly.type
_entity_poly.pdbx_seq_one_letter_code
_entity_poly.pdbx_strand_id
1 'polypeptide(L)'
;MYCPYCNSTLPENATFCSVCGKNVTYSQNYQSALQQQQEQNNAIRQGEISKLSSLMQHFSAKQAQFDAYDDLCRKINHYAKGAKSALLVWGCIITTFSLIMLAALTSDSSFDTAEDFAVFFAIFLLPGILMIIGGILMKVLNRKHLHRFEEEYMYLSVELYTHYVAYPNCPISAEYTNPRVIAAMLRILQSGCCNTLQESMSLMLANTNHNALNRYLSITQQNTASINMQTRVPVLFMPSYLFK
;
A
#
# COMPACT_ATOMS: atom_id res chain seq x y z
N MET A 1 -13.14 -53.55 18.16
CA MET A 1 -12.68 -52.15 18.03
C MET A 1 -11.14 -52.12 18.10
N TYR A 2 -10.45 -51.09 17.60
CA TYR A 2 -8.98 -50.98 17.71
C TYR A 2 -8.58 -49.81 18.61
N CYS A 3 -7.49 -49.96 19.36
CA CYS A 3 -6.94 -48.86 20.17
C CYS A 3 -6.36 -47.76 19.26
N PRO A 4 -6.77 -46.48 19.37
CA PRO A 4 -6.24 -45.39 18.55
C PRO A 4 -4.78 -45.03 18.86
N TYR A 5 -4.19 -45.59 19.93
CA TYR A 5 -2.82 -45.31 20.33
C TYR A 5 -1.82 -46.40 19.96
N CYS A 6 -2.23 -47.67 19.93
CA CYS A 6 -1.34 -48.80 19.67
C CYS A 6 -1.90 -49.82 18.66
N ASN A 7 -3.07 -49.53 18.07
CA ASN A 7 -3.73 -50.35 17.06
C ASN A 7 -4.06 -51.80 17.49
N SER A 8 -4.01 -52.12 18.79
CA SER A 8 -4.40 -53.44 19.30
C SER A 8 -5.91 -53.65 19.23
N THR A 9 -6.35 -54.87 18.95
CA THR A 9 -7.77 -55.28 19.02
C THR A 9 -8.28 -55.21 20.46
N LEU A 10 -9.41 -54.52 20.66
CA LEU A 10 -10.09 -54.33 21.93
C LEU A 10 -11.51 -54.92 21.88
N PRO A 11 -12.01 -55.48 23.00
CA PRO A 11 -13.39 -55.89 23.14
C PRO A 11 -14.34 -54.68 23.07
N GLU A 12 -15.59 -54.90 22.65
CA GLU A 12 -16.54 -53.84 22.25
C GLU A 12 -16.82 -52.77 23.31
N ASN A 13 -16.56 -53.06 24.59
CA ASN A 13 -16.88 -52.16 25.72
C ASN A 13 -15.64 -51.74 26.53
N ALA A 14 -14.43 -51.84 25.98
CA ALA A 14 -13.19 -51.53 26.70
C ALA A 14 -13.03 -50.03 26.96
N THR A 15 -13.05 -49.61 28.23
CA THR A 15 -12.75 -48.23 28.66
C THR A 15 -11.25 -47.91 28.65
N PHE A 16 -10.41 -48.93 28.83
CA PHE A 16 -8.96 -48.84 28.78
C PHE A 16 -8.37 -49.87 27.82
N CYS A 17 -7.27 -49.49 27.18
CA CYS A 17 -6.54 -50.39 26.32
C CYS A 17 -5.79 -51.43 27.15
N SER A 18 -6.06 -52.71 26.94
CA SER A 18 -5.38 -53.81 27.64
C SER A 18 -3.87 -53.89 27.34
N VAL A 19 -3.43 -53.41 26.18
CA VAL A 19 -2.01 -53.42 25.79
C VAL A 19 -1.24 -52.18 26.25
N CYS A 20 -1.77 -50.97 26.01
CA CYS A 20 -1.06 -49.72 26.31
C CYS A 20 -1.58 -48.95 27.53
N GLY A 21 -2.59 -49.45 28.24
CA GLY A 21 -3.14 -48.86 29.47
C GLY A 21 -3.91 -47.54 29.30
N LYS A 22 -4.02 -47.00 28.08
CA LYS A 22 -4.64 -45.69 27.83
C LYS A 22 -6.16 -45.78 27.77
N ASN A 23 -6.84 -44.75 28.27
CA ASN A 23 -8.31 -44.64 28.20
C ASN A 23 -8.74 -44.40 26.74
N VAL A 24 -9.59 -45.29 26.22
CA VAL A 24 -9.98 -45.31 24.80
C VAL A 24 -11.22 -44.44 24.57
N THR A 25 -12.12 -44.38 25.56
CA THR A 25 -13.39 -43.64 25.50
C THR A 25 -13.18 -42.12 25.46
N TYR A 26 -12.19 -41.61 26.20
CA TYR A 26 -11.82 -40.18 26.17
C TYR A 26 -11.37 -39.73 24.78
N SER A 27 -10.58 -40.56 24.10
CA SER A 27 -10.04 -40.24 22.76
C SER A 27 -11.13 -40.19 21.67
N GLN A 28 -12.13 -41.07 21.77
CA GLN A 28 -13.23 -41.12 20.81
C GLN A 28 -14.18 -39.95 20.97
N ASN A 29 -14.56 -39.61 22.21
CA ASN A 29 -15.40 -38.44 22.48
C ASN A 29 -14.72 -37.13 22.04
N TYR A 30 -13.40 -37.04 22.19
CA TYR A 30 -12.61 -35.90 21.72
C TYR A 30 -12.59 -35.81 20.19
N GLN A 31 -12.36 -36.93 19.48
CA GLN A 31 -12.39 -36.96 18.02
C GLN A 31 -13.77 -36.63 17.45
N SER A 32 -14.85 -37.16 18.03
CA SER A 32 -16.21 -36.84 17.60
C SER A 32 -16.58 -35.37 17.85
N ALA A 33 -16.12 -34.77 18.96
CA ALA A 33 -16.33 -33.36 19.23
C ALA A 33 -15.58 -32.45 18.24
N LEU A 34 -14.34 -32.81 17.87
CA LEU A 34 -13.56 -32.09 16.85
C LEU A 34 -14.22 -32.19 15.47
N GLN A 35 -14.73 -33.36 15.09
CA GLN A 35 -15.44 -33.55 13.81
C GLN A 35 -16.71 -32.71 13.75
N GLN A 36 -17.52 -32.70 14.82
CA GLN A 36 -18.72 -31.86 14.90
C GLN A 36 -18.39 -30.36 14.80
N GLN A 37 -17.31 -29.92 15.45
CA GLN A 37 -16.86 -28.53 15.37
C GLN A 37 -16.38 -28.17 13.95
N GLN A 38 -15.68 -29.08 13.27
CA GLN A 38 -15.25 -28.88 11.89
C GLN A 38 -16.44 -28.82 10.92
N GLU A 39 -17.44 -29.67 11.10
CA GLU A 39 -18.67 -29.65 10.29
C GLU A 39 -19.45 -28.35 10.49
N GLN A 40 -19.60 -27.89 11.73
CA GLN A 40 -20.23 -26.61 12.03
C GLN A 40 -19.45 -25.44 11.40
N ASN A 41 -18.12 -25.42 11.52
CA ASN A 41 -17.28 -24.40 10.91
C ASN A 41 -17.36 -24.41 9.37
N ASN A 42 -17.39 -25.59 8.77
CA ASN A 42 -17.56 -25.75 7.33
C ASN A 42 -18.93 -25.26 6.87
N ALA A 43 -20.00 -25.52 7.63
CA ALA A 43 -21.34 -25.03 7.33
C ALA A 43 -21.42 -23.50 7.40
N ILE A 44 -20.83 -22.89 8.43
CA ILE A 44 -20.71 -21.42 8.56
C ILE A 44 -19.97 -20.85 7.36
N ARG A 45 -18.81 -21.43 7.02
CA ARG A 45 -17.99 -20.99 5.89
C ARG A 45 -18.73 -21.06 4.56
N GLN A 46 -19.47 -22.13 4.29
CA GLN A 46 -20.28 -22.26 3.07
C GLN A 46 -21.39 -21.20 3.00
N GLY A 47 -22.02 -20.91 4.14
CA GLY A 47 -22.98 -19.80 4.26
C GLY A 47 -22.33 -18.46 3.90
N GLU A 48 -21.16 -18.15 4.45
CA GLU A 48 -20.44 -16.91 4.14
C GLU A 48 -19.95 -16.83 2.69
N ILE A 49 -19.46 -17.93 2.12
CA ILE A 49 -19.08 -18.01 0.70
C ILE A 49 -20.28 -17.68 -0.20
N SER A 50 -21.45 -18.25 0.10
CA SER A 50 -22.66 -17.99 -0.70
C SER A 50 -23.06 -16.50 -0.66
N LYS A 51 -23.07 -15.88 0.53
CA LYS A 51 -23.34 -14.44 0.69
C LYS A 51 -22.33 -13.57 -0.05
N LEU A 52 -21.05 -13.92 0.04
CA LEU A 52 -19.99 -13.15 -0.59
C LEU A 52 -19.98 -13.32 -2.11
N SER A 53 -20.43 -14.48 -2.61
CA SER A 53 -20.59 -14.73 -4.05
C SER A 53 -21.76 -13.92 -4.65
N SER A 54 -22.89 -13.81 -3.95
CA SER A 54 -24.01 -12.97 -4.39
C SER A 54 -23.63 -11.49 -4.37
N LEU A 55 -22.85 -11.09 -3.37
CA LEU A 55 -22.29 -9.75 -3.25
C LEU A 55 -21.34 -9.44 -4.42
N MET A 56 -20.43 -10.36 -4.74
CA MET A 56 -19.54 -10.24 -5.90
C MET A 56 -20.34 -10.05 -7.20
N GLN A 57 -21.40 -10.85 -7.40
CA GLN A 57 -22.25 -10.74 -8.59
C GLN A 57 -22.88 -9.34 -8.69
N HIS A 58 -23.40 -8.80 -7.60
CA HIS A 58 -24.02 -7.47 -7.59
C HIS A 58 -23.02 -6.34 -7.91
N PHE A 59 -21.84 -6.34 -7.30
CA PHE A 59 -20.86 -5.28 -7.50
C PHE A 59 -20.06 -5.44 -8.80
N SER A 60 -19.95 -6.65 -9.35
CA SER A 60 -19.27 -6.90 -10.62
C SER A 60 -19.91 -6.17 -11.81
N ALA A 61 -21.21 -5.88 -11.74
CA ALA A 61 -21.92 -5.12 -12.77
C ALA A 61 -21.30 -3.74 -13.05
N LYS A 62 -20.66 -3.13 -12.03
CA LYS A 62 -20.01 -1.82 -12.10
C LYS A 62 -18.48 -1.91 -11.95
N GLN A 63 -17.88 -3.06 -12.28
CA GLN A 63 -16.41 -3.26 -12.18
C GLN A 63 -15.60 -2.13 -12.83
N ALA A 64 -15.99 -1.68 -14.02
CA ALA A 64 -15.28 -0.63 -14.74
C ALA A 64 -15.30 0.71 -13.99
N GLN A 65 -16.37 1.01 -13.26
CA GLN A 65 -16.48 2.22 -12.44
C GLN A 65 -15.59 2.14 -11.20
N PHE A 66 -15.50 0.98 -10.54
CA PHE A 66 -14.54 0.76 -9.46
C PHE A 66 -13.08 0.90 -9.95
N ASP A 67 -12.76 0.35 -11.12
CA ASP A 67 -11.42 0.44 -11.69
C ASP A 67 -11.06 1.90 -12.08
N ALA A 68 -12.02 2.66 -12.60
CA ALA A 68 -11.86 4.09 -12.89
C ALA A 68 -11.68 4.92 -11.62
N TYR A 69 -12.41 4.59 -10.55
CA TYR A 69 -12.26 5.22 -9.23
C TYR A 69 -10.86 4.98 -8.65
N ASP A 70 -10.34 3.76 -8.71
CA ASP A 70 -8.98 3.43 -8.26
C ASP A 70 -7.91 4.14 -9.10
N ASP A 71 -8.14 4.35 -10.40
CA ASP A 71 -7.25 5.11 -11.28
C ASP A 71 -7.26 6.61 -10.94
N LEU A 72 -8.42 7.19 -10.67
CA LEU A 72 -8.55 8.58 -10.19
C LEU A 72 -7.83 8.78 -8.86
N CYS A 73 -8.01 7.87 -7.89
CA CYS A 73 -7.26 7.90 -6.63
C CYS A 73 -5.75 7.92 -6.84
N ARG A 74 -5.24 7.09 -7.77
CA ARG A 74 -3.81 7.05 -8.12
C ARG A 74 -3.35 8.36 -8.77
N LYS A 75 -4.12 8.90 -9.70
CA LYS A 75 -3.84 10.19 -10.36
C LYS A 75 -3.82 11.32 -9.32
N ILE A 76 -4.84 11.45 -8.49
CA ILE A 76 -4.92 12.46 -7.43
C ILE A 76 -3.69 12.38 -6.53
N ASN A 77 -3.31 11.20 -6.04
CA ASN A 77 -2.13 11.02 -5.20
C ASN A 77 -0.83 11.37 -5.94
N HIS A 78 -0.72 11.03 -7.23
CA HIS A 78 0.43 11.38 -8.06
C HIS A 78 0.56 12.90 -8.24
N TYR A 79 -0.52 13.61 -8.59
CA TYR A 79 -0.52 15.06 -8.77
C TYR A 79 -0.40 15.82 -7.45
N ALA A 80 -0.97 15.29 -6.35
CA ALA A 80 -0.81 15.84 -5.00
C ALA A 80 0.65 15.76 -4.51
N LYS A 81 1.36 14.67 -4.81
CA LYS A 81 2.80 14.52 -4.50
C LYS A 81 3.72 15.18 -5.54
N GLY A 82 3.21 15.42 -6.75
CA GLY A 82 3.99 15.58 -7.98
C GLY A 82 4.48 16.98 -8.32
N ALA A 83 4.17 18.01 -7.53
CA ALA A 83 4.71 19.35 -7.76
C ALA A 83 5.74 19.73 -6.69
N LYS A 84 6.78 18.92 -6.50
CA LYS A 84 8.03 19.44 -5.91
C LYS A 84 8.56 20.44 -6.93
N SER A 85 8.32 21.72 -6.70
CA SER A 85 8.64 22.79 -7.64
C SER A 85 10.15 23.07 -7.66
N ALA A 86 10.93 22.06 -8.05
CA ALA A 86 12.37 22.15 -8.21
C ALA A 86 12.73 23.32 -9.15
N LEU A 87 11.96 23.52 -10.21
CA LEU A 87 12.06 24.68 -11.11
C LEU A 87 11.92 26.03 -10.39
N LEU A 88 10.98 26.17 -9.44
CA LEU A 88 10.84 27.39 -8.65
C LEU A 88 12.02 27.59 -7.70
N VAL A 89 12.47 26.52 -7.04
CA VAL A 89 13.60 26.56 -6.10
C VAL A 89 14.89 26.94 -6.84
N TRP A 90 15.18 26.29 -7.96
CA TRP A 90 16.34 26.61 -8.80
C TRP A 90 16.24 28.00 -9.42
N GLY A 91 15.05 28.41 -9.88
CA GLY A 91 14.81 29.76 -10.38
C GLY A 91 15.14 30.82 -9.32
N CYS A 92 14.63 30.66 -8.09
CA CYS A 92 14.94 31.56 -6.98
C CYS A 92 16.45 31.60 -6.67
N ILE A 93 17.13 30.45 -6.59
CA ILE A 93 18.57 30.37 -6.33
C ILE A 93 19.38 31.09 -7.40
N ILE A 94 19.06 30.88 -8.69
CA ILE A 94 19.76 31.53 -9.80
C ILE A 94 19.53 33.04 -9.75
N THR A 95 18.31 33.50 -9.49
CA THR A 95 18.01 34.94 -9.40
C THR A 95 18.70 35.61 -8.21
N THR A 96 18.75 34.98 -7.03
CA THR A 96 19.42 35.56 -5.86
C THR A 96 20.93 35.61 -6.06
N PHE A 97 21.55 34.57 -6.62
CA PHE A 97 22.96 34.57 -6.96
C PHE A 97 23.31 35.66 -7.98
N SER A 98 22.46 35.84 -8.99
CA SER A 98 22.62 36.88 -10.01
C SER A 98 22.55 38.29 -9.39
N LEU A 99 21.62 38.54 -8.47
CA LEU A 99 21.52 39.83 -7.79
C LEU A 99 22.74 40.13 -6.89
N ILE A 100 23.28 39.11 -6.22
CA ILE A 100 24.49 39.26 -5.40
C ILE A 100 25.70 39.60 -6.28
N MET A 101 25.86 38.91 -7.41
CA MET A 101 26.92 39.20 -8.37
C MET A 101 26.79 40.61 -8.95
N LEU A 102 25.58 41.05 -9.29
CA LEU A 102 25.34 42.41 -9.77
C LEU A 102 25.77 43.44 -8.72
N ALA A 103 25.39 43.26 -7.46
CA ALA A 103 25.74 44.17 -6.37
C ALA A 103 27.28 44.29 -6.19
N ALA A 104 27.99 43.16 -6.26
CA ALA A 104 29.46 43.14 -6.17
C ALA A 104 30.13 43.82 -7.38
N LEU A 105 29.59 43.62 -8.59
CA LEU A 105 30.12 44.26 -9.80
C LEU A 105 29.85 45.76 -9.84
N THR A 106 28.73 46.23 -9.29
CA THR A 106 28.43 47.67 -9.21
C THR A 106 29.24 48.43 -8.16
N SER A 107 29.83 47.73 -7.17
CA SER A 107 30.74 48.37 -6.21
C SER A 107 32.12 48.65 -6.79
N ASP A 108 32.54 47.89 -7.80
CA ASP A 108 33.75 48.17 -8.56
C ASP A 108 33.39 49.09 -9.73
N SER A 109 34.05 50.23 -9.86
CA SER A 109 33.76 51.33 -10.83
C SER A 109 33.93 50.97 -12.33
N SER A 110 33.86 49.69 -12.67
CA SER A 110 34.05 49.13 -14.01
C SER A 110 32.74 48.93 -14.79
N PHE A 111 31.60 49.14 -14.15
CA PHE A 111 30.27 48.82 -14.68
C PHE A 111 29.45 50.10 -14.94
N ASP A 112 29.88 50.89 -15.93
CA ASP A 112 29.36 52.25 -16.14
C ASP A 112 28.50 52.40 -17.41
N THR A 113 28.42 51.39 -18.30
CA THR A 113 27.63 51.50 -19.54
C THR A 113 26.30 50.76 -19.46
N ALA A 114 25.26 51.35 -20.06
CA ALA A 114 23.94 50.71 -20.19
C ALA A 114 24.00 49.37 -20.96
N GLU A 115 25.00 49.18 -21.82
CA GLU A 115 25.23 47.95 -22.58
C GLU A 115 25.69 46.80 -21.66
N ASP A 116 26.57 47.07 -20.69
CA ASP A 116 27.03 46.07 -19.72
C ASP A 116 25.88 45.56 -18.84
N PHE A 117 25.00 46.46 -18.41
CA PHE A 117 23.77 46.09 -17.71
C PHE A 117 22.86 45.22 -18.58
N ALA A 118 22.64 45.60 -19.85
CA ALA A 118 21.77 44.83 -20.74
C ALA A 118 22.27 43.40 -20.96
N VAL A 119 23.59 43.21 -21.14
CA VAL A 119 24.21 41.89 -21.28
C VAL A 119 24.06 41.06 -20.00
N PHE A 120 24.27 41.67 -18.83
CA PHE A 120 24.10 40.99 -17.55
C PHE A 120 22.65 40.52 -17.32
N PHE A 121 21.67 41.38 -17.57
CA PHE A 121 20.25 41.05 -17.45
C PHE A 121 19.85 39.89 -18.37
N ALA A 122 20.33 39.91 -19.62
CA ALA A 122 20.02 38.88 -20.61
C ALA A 122 20.59 37.49 -20.23
N ILE A 123 21.80 37.45 -19.65
CA ILE A 123 22.49 36.19 -19.36
C ILE A 123 22.08 35.60 -18.01
N PHE A 124 21.91 36.42 -16.97
CA PHE A 124 21.80 35.94 -15.60
C PHE A 124 20.38 36.06 -15.01
N LEU A 125 19.72 37.19 -15.25
CA LEU A 125 18.40 37.46 -14.65
C LEU A 125 17.24 36.88 -15.46
N LEU A 126 17.29 37.01 -16.78
CA LEU A 126 16.23 36.57 -17.68
C LEU A 126 15.97 35.04 -17.60
N PRO A 127 16.98 34.14 -17.58
CA PRO A 127 16.75 32.71 -17.42
C PRO A 127 16.14 32.34 -16.06
N GLY A 128 16.56 33.01 -14.98
CA GLY A 128 16.01 32.81 -13.65
C GLY A 128 14.53 33.19 -13.58
N ILE A 129 14.16 34.33 -14.16
CA ILE A 129 12.76 34.78 -14.26
C ILE A 129 11.93 33.79 -15.10
N LEU A 130 12.44 33.33 -16.24
CA LEU A 130 11.75 32.34 -17.08
C LEU A 130 11.51 31.01 -16.35
N MET A 131 12.47 30.54 -15.56
CA MET A 131 12.30 29.32 -14.74
C MET A 131 11.23 29.51 -13.65
N ILE A 132 11.17 30.68 -13.03
CA ILE A 132 10.14 31.01 -12.03
C ILE A 132 8.75 31.03 -12.71
N ILE A 133 8.61 31.73 -13.83
CA ILE A 133 7.35 31.80 -14.59
C ILE A 133 6.91 30.38 -15.03
N GLY A 134 7.83 29.58 -15.57
CA GLY A 134 7.57 28.20 -15.97
C GLY A 134 7.12 27.31 -14.81
N GLY A 135 7.75 27.46 -13.64
CA GLY A 135 7.36 26.74 -12.42
C GLY A 135 5.96 27.15 -11.91
N ILE A 136 5.61 28.43 -11.99
CA ILE A 136 4.26 28.92 -11.63
C ILE A 136 3.22 28.36 -12.61
N LEU A 137 3.49 28.41 -13.92
CA LEU A 137 2.61 27.87 -14.96
C LEU A 137 2.35 26.38 -14.77
N MET A 138 3.39 25.55 -14.58
CA MET A 138 3.21 24.13 -14.28
C MET A 138 2.36 23.90 -13.03
N LYS A 139 2.59 24.69 -11.97
CA LYS A 139 1.81 24.58 -10.72
C LYS A 139 0.34 24.91 -10.93
N VAL A 140 0.03 25.93 -11.73
CA VAL A 140 -1.36 26.30 -12.08
C VAL A 140 -2.01 25.23 -12.95
N LEU A 141 -1.30 24.69 -13.96
CA LEU A 141 -1.81 23.62 -14.82
C LEU A 141 -2.08 22.34 -14.02
N ASN A 142 -1.14 21.94 -13.16
CA ASN A 142 -1.32 20.77 -12.29
C ASN A 142 -2.50 20.93 -11.33
N ARG A 143 -2.73 22.14 -10.80
CA ARG A 143 -3.92 22.43 -9.97
C ARG A 143 -5.22 22.31 -10.76
N LYS A 144 -5.26 22.78 -12.00
CA LYS A 144 -6.44 22.64 -12.87
C LYS A 144 -6.75 21.16 -13.15
N HIS A 145 -5.72 20.37 -13.45
CA HIS A 145 -5.89 18.92 -13.63
C HIS A 145 -6.36 18.23 -12.35
N LEU A 146 -5.78 18.59 -11.20
CA LEU A 146 -6.19 18.06 -9.90
C LEU A 146 -7.66 18.33 -9.62
N HIS A 147 -8.13 19.57 -9.82
CA HIS A 147 -9.53 19.93 -9.60
C HIS A 147 -10.47 19.12 -10.48
N ARG A 148 -10.12 18.92 -11.76
CA ARG A 148 -10.90 18.06 -12.66
C ARG A 148 -10.97 16.62 -12.17
N PHE A 149 -9.85 16.06 -11.72
CA PHE A 149 -9.83 14.70 -11.17
C PHE A 149 -10.61 14.59 -9.86
N GLU A 150 -10.58 15.62 -9.02
CA GLU A 150 -11.38 15.68 -7.78
C GLU A 150 -12.88 15.75 -8.07
N GLU A 151 -13.32 16.51 -9.07
CA GLU A 151 -14.73 16.54 -9.49
C GLU A 151 -15.20 15.18 -10.02
N GLU A 152 -14.43 14.56 -10.93
CA GLU A 152 -14.73 13.22 -11.46
C GLU A 152 -14.75 12.17 -10.34
N TYR A 153 -13.81 12.27 -9.39
CA TYR A 153 -13.76 11.43 -8.20
C TYR A 153 -15.02 11.58 -7.34
N MET A 154 -15.45 12.81 -7.06
CA MET A 154 -16.64 13.07 -6.24
C MET A 154 -17.89 12.50 -6.89
N TYR A 155 -18.09 12.74 -8.19
CA TYR A 155 -19.22 12.19 -8.94
C TYR A 155 -19.27 10.66 -8.86
N LEU A 156 -18.14 10.01 -9.14
CA LEU A 156 -18.05 8.55 -9.16
C LEU A 156 -18.19 7.95 -7.76
N SER A 157 -17.66 8.62 -6.72
CA SER A 157 -17.81 8.19 -5.33
C SER A 157 -19.27 8.16 -4.88
N VAL A 158 -20.05 9.18 -5.27
CA VAL A 158 -21.49 9.26 -4.98
C VAL A 158 -22.24 8.18 -5.76
N GLU A 159 -21.89 7.96 -7.03
CA GLU A 159 -22.53 6.92 -7.86
C GLU A 159 -22.26 5.51 -7.30
N LEU A 160 -21.04 5.22 -6.86
CA LEU A 160 -20.70 3.93 -6.23
C LEU A 160 -21.37 3.79 -4.86
N TYR A 161 -21.47 4.88 -4.09
CA TYR A 161 -22.16 4.86 -2.80
C TYR A 161 -23.67 4.62 -2.94
N THR A 162 -24.31 5.21 -3.95
CA THR A 162 -25.74 4.94 -4.21
C THR A 162 -25.96 3.48 -4.64
N HIS A 163 -25.04 2.90 -5.42
CA HIS A 163 -25.05 1.47 -5.74
C HIS A 163 -24.89 0.58 -4.49
N TYR A 164 -24.01 0.98 -3.56
CA TYR A 164 -23.85 0.29 -2.28
C TYR A 164 -25.13 0.32 -1.43
N VAL A 165 -25.77 1.48 -1.29
CA VAL A 165 -27.02 1.63 -0.53
C VAL A 165 -28.18 0.85 -1.16
N ALA A 166 -28.16 0.64 -2.47
CA ALA A 166 -29.14 -0.18 -3.16
C ALA A 166 -29.07 -1.67 -2.79
N TYR A 167 -27.94 -2.14 -2.24
CA TYR A 167 -27.82 -3.51 -1.74
C TYR A 167 -28.32 -3.61 -0.29
N PRO A 168 -29.41 -4.35 -0.02
CA PRO A 168 -29.99 -4.42 1.30
C PRO A 168 -29.07 -5.16 2.28
N ASN A 169 -28.84 -4.57 3.46
CA ASN A 169 -28.08 -5.16 4.58
C ASN A 169 -26.71 -5.72 4.16
N CYS A 170 -25.89 -4.88 3.50
CA CYS A 170 -24.54 -5.26 3.09
C CYS A 170 -23.68 -5.65 4.32
N PRO A 171 -23.06 -6.85 4.35
CA PRO A 171 -22.25 -7.31 5.47
C PRO A 171 -20.85 -6.68 5.54
N ILE A 172 -20.46 -5.91 4.52
CA ILE A 172 -19.15 -5.24 4.43
C ILE A 172 -19.34 -3.74 4.28
N SER A 173 -18.39 -2.97 4.81
CA SER A 173 -18.34 -1.51 4.65
C SER A 173 -18.14 -1.13 3.18
N ALA A 174 -18.63 0.05 2.80
CA ALA A 174 -18.54 0.58 1.44
C ALA A 174 -17.11 0.55 0.85
N GLU A 175 -16.08 0.79 1.67
CA GLU A 175 -14.66 0.78 1.28
C GLU A 175 -14.15 -0.59 0.79
N TYR A 176 -14.80 -1.70 1.17
CA TYR A 176 -14.42 -3.06 0.76
C TYR A 176 -15.32 -3.62 -0.35
N THR A 177 -16.23 -2.82 -0.91
CA THR A 177 -17.18 -3.26 -1.95
C THR A 177 -16.58 -3.39 -3.34
N ASN A 178 -15.30 -3.02 -3.52
CA ASN A 178 -14.61 -3.22 -4.78
C ASN A 178 -14.56 -4.73 -5.10
N PRO A 179 -15.01 -5.18 -6.29
CA PRO A 179 -15.13 -6.61 -6.57
C PRO A 179 -13.78 -7.35 -6.57
N ARG A 180 -12.66 -6.64 -6.77
CA ARG A 180 -11.31 -7.22 -6.61
C ARG A 180 -11.04 -7.63 -5.17
N VAL A 181 -11.46 -6.79 -4.22
CA VAL A 181 -11.33 -7.03 -2.77
C VAL A 181 -12.24 -8.17 -2.36
N ILE A 182 -13.49 -8.18 -2.83
CA ILE A 182 -14.45 -9.26 -2.57
C ILE A 182 -13.93 -10.60 -3.13
N ALA A 183 -13.39 -10.59 -4.34
CA ALA A 183 -12.79 -11.78 -4.95
C ALA A 183 -11.56 -12.30 -4.15
N ALA A 184 -10.77 -11.39 -3.57
CA ALA A 184 -9.68 -11.78 -2.68
C ALA A 184 -10.19 -12.43 -1.39
N MET A 185 -11.21 -11.84 -0.74
CA MET A 185 -11.86 -12.42 0.43
C MET A 185 -12.47 -13.81 0.13
N LEU A 186 -13.14 -13.97 -1.02
CA LEU A 186 -13.66 -15.25 -1.49
C LEU A 186 -12.58 -16.32 -1.61
N ARG A 187 -11.41 -15.98 -2.17
CA ARG A 187 -10.29 -16.93 -2.28
C ARG A 187 -9.75 -17.37 -0.92
N ILE A 188 -9.67 -16.45 0.05
CA ILE A 188 -9.20 -16.77 1.41
C ILE A 188 -10.20 -17.68 2.15
N LEU A 189 -11.50 -17.45 1.97
CA LEU A 189 -12.54 -18.34 2.50
C LEU A 189 -12.50 -19.71 1.82
N GLN A 190 -12.34 -19.74 0.50
CA GLN A 190 -12.26 -21.00 -0.26
C GLN A 190 -11.01 -21.82 0.07
N SER A 191 -9.90 -21.19 0.46
CA SER A 191 -8.68 -21.90 0.88
C SER A 191 -8.80 -22.55 2.25
N GLY A 192 -9.88 -22.29 3.00
CA GLY A 192 -10.12 -22.86 4.32
C GLY A 192 -9.25 -22.26 5.43
N CYS A 193 -8.58 -21.13 5.17
CA CYS A 193 -7.75 -20.44 6.16
C CYS A 193 -8.57 -19.72 7.24
N CYS A 194 -9.84 -19.39 6.95
CA CYS A 194 -10.77 -18.76 7.85
C CYS A 194 -12.19 -19.27 7.64
N ASN A 195 -13.05 -19.07 8.63
CA ASN A 195 -14.45 -19.51 8.58
C ASN A 195 -15.42 -18.34 8.45
N THR A 196 -15.02 -17.15 8.89
CA THR A 196 -15.88 -15.97 8.90
C THR A 196 -15.40 -14.90 7.92
N LEU A 197 -16.34 -14.07 7.46
CA LEU A 197 -16.04 -12.92 6.61
C LEU A 197 -15.08 -11.93 7.27
N GLN A 198 -15.27 -11.65 8.56
CA GLN A 198 -14.42 -10.72 9.31
C GLN A 198 -12.97 -11.21 9.44
N GLU A 199 -12.77 -12.52 9.68
CA GLU A 199 -11.43 -13.14 9.65
C GLU A 199 -10.80 -13.06 8.27
N SER A 200 -11.58 -13.26 7.20
CA SER A 200 -11.06 -13.15 5.83
C SER A 200 -10.54 -11.74 5.54
N MET A 201 -11.25 -10.72 6.03
CA MET A 201 -10.88 -9.31 5.88
C MET A 201 -9.64 -8.97 6.71
N SER A 202 -9.56 -9.43 7.96
CA SER A 202 -8.38 -9.19 8.80
C SER A 202 -7.13 -9.88 8.26
N LEU A 203 -7.25 -11.11 7.76
CA LEU A 203 -6.16 -11.84 7.09
C LEU A 203 -5.71 -11.13 5.81
N MET A 204 -6.64 -10.63 5.00
CA MET A 204 -6.32 -9.86 3.80
C MET A 204 -5.51 -8.59 4.13
N LEU A 205 -5.94 -7.84 5.15
CA LEU A 205 -5.24 -6.64 5.62
C LEU A 205 -3.85 -6.98 6.18
N ALA A 206 -3.75 -8.04 6.99
CA ALA A 206 -2.48 -8.51 7.53
C ALA A 206 -1.50 -8.92 6.42
N ASN A 207 -1.97 -9.65 5.41
CA ASN A 207 -1.14 -10.06 4.26
C ASN A 207 -0.68 -8.84 3.43
N THR A 208 -1.57 -7.86 3.22
CA THR A 208 -1.23 -6.63 2.51
C THR A 208 -0.14 -5.84 3.24
N ASN A 209 -0.28 -5.70 4.56
CA ASN A 209 0.71 -5.03 5.41
C ASN A 209 2.04 -5.79 5.44
N HIS A 210 1.99 -7.13 5.50
CA HIS A 210 3.19 -7.97 5.46
C HIS A 210 3.94 -7.82 4.13
N ASN A 211 3.23 -7.83 3.00
CA ASN A 211 3.83 -7.61 1.68
C ASN A 211 4.42 -6.20 1.53
N ALA A 212 3.74 -5.18 2.07
CA ALA A 212 4.28 -3.82 2.12
C ALA A 212 5.58 -3.78 2.93
N LEU A 213 5.61 -4.39 4.12
CA LEU A 213 6.81 -4.49 4.96
C LEU A 213 7.97 -5.19 4.24
N ASN A 214 7.70 -6.34 3.59
CA ASN A 214 8.71 -7.08 2.83
C ASN A 214 9.29 -6.24 1.68
N ARG A 215 8.45 -5.41 1.04
CA ARG A 215 8.91 -4.47 0.00
C ARG A 215 9.80 -3.37 0.56
N TYR A 216 9.50 -2.85 1.74
CA TYR A 216 10.38 -1.88 2.41
C TYR A 216 11.72 -2.51 2.80
N LEU A 217 11.70 -3.74 3.33
CA LEU A 217 12.90 -4.47 3.71
C LEU A 217 13.79 -4.76 2.49
N SER A 218 13.22 -5.18 1.36
CA SER A 218 14.00 -5.44 0.14
C SER A 218 14.65 -4.17 -0.43
N ILE A 219 13.94 -3.03 -0.43
CA ILE A 219 14.53 -1.73 -0.82
C ILE A 219 15.67 -1.34 0.13
N THR A 220 15.49 -1.53 1.43
CA THR A 220 16.51 -1.20 2.44
C THR A 220 17.75 -2.09 2.29
N GLN A 221 17.56 -3.38 2.00
CA GLN A 221 18.64 -4.33 1.71
C GLN A 221 19.37 -3.97 0.41
N GLN A 222 18.65 -3.57 -0.64
CA GLN A 222 19.26 -3.11 -1.89
C GLN A 222 20.05 -1.81 -1.70
N ASN A 223 19.53 -0.87 -0.91
CA ASN A 223 20.23 0.38 -0.60
C ASN A 223 21.47 0.16 0.27
N THR A 224 21.43 -0.77 1.23
CA THR A 224 22.62 -1.13 2.01
C THR A 224 23.64 -1.91 1.18
N ALA A 225 23.21 -2.75 0.25
CA ALA A 225 24.10 -3.43 -0.70
C ALA A 225 24.77 -2.45 -1.68
N SER A 226 24.05 -1.44 -2.17
CA SER A 226 24.60 -0.42 -3.08
C SER A 226 25.57 0.54 -2.36
N ILE A 227 25.27 0.91 -1.11
CA ILE A 227 26.20 1.67 -0.26
C ILE A 227 27.47 0.86 0.03
N ASN A 228 27.36 -0.43 0.34
CA ASN A 228 28.51 -1.32 0.55
C ASN A 228 29.31 -1.63 -0.74
N MET A 229 28.73 -1.41 -1.93
CA MET A 229 29.47 -1.44 -3.20
C MET A 229 30.20 -0.12 -3.49
N GLN A 230 29.66 1.03 -3.06
CA GLN A 230 30.32 2.33 -3.18
C GLN A 230 31.43 2.57 -2.14
N THR A 231 31.45 1.83 -1.02
CA THR A 231 32.51 1.91 -0.01
C THR A 231 33.64 0.88 -0.17
N ARG A 232 33.75 0.17 -1.31
CA ARG A 232 34.99 -0.55 -1.66
C ARG A 232 36.09 0.40 -2.17
N VAL A 233 36.41 1.42 -1.36
CA VAL A 233 37.78 1.90 -1.27
C VAL A 233 38.37 1.16 -0.07
N PRO A 234 39.50 0.45 -0.20
CA PRO A 234 40.08 -0.26 0.93
C PRO A 234 40.58 0.78 1.92
N VAL A 235 39.80 1.06 2.97
CA VAL A 235 40.30 1.77 4.14
C VAL A 235 41.08 0.75 4.95
N LEU A 236 42.32 0.55 4.50
CA LEU A 236 43.42 0.10 5.35
C LEU A 236 43.51 1.05 6.56
N PHE A 237 43.68 0.45 7.74
CA PHE A 237 43.97 1.04 9.06
C PHE A 237 42.80 1.50 9.94
N MET A 238 42.53 0.68 10.97
CA MET A 238 42.21 1.18 12.32
C MET A 238 43.39 1.96 12.89
N PRO A 239 43.12 2.89 13.82
CA PRO A 239 43.81 2.81 15.10
C PRO A 239 42.86 2.89 16.31
N SER A 240 43.20 2.04 17.28
CA SER A 240 42.58 1.87 18.59
C SER A 240 43.10 2.91 19.58
N TYR A 241 42.33 3.95 19.96
CA TYR A 241 42.63 4.71 21.20
C TYR A 241 41.37 5.35 21.82
N LEU A 242 41.26 5.21 23.14
CA LEU A 242 40.47 5.99 24.13
C LEU A 242 38.96 5.61 24.24
N PHE A 243 38.41 4.99 25.29
CA PHE A 243 38.78 4.81 26.71
C PHE A 243 39.45 6.00 27.39
N LYS A 244 38.63 6.99 27.76
CA LYS A 244 38.49 7.45 29.16
C LYS A 244 37.20 8.24 29.33
#